data_AF-A0A7K7J1F6-F1
#
_entry.id   AF-A0A7K7J1F6-F1
#
_cell.length_a   1.000
_cell.length_b   1.000
_cell.length_c   1.000
_cell.angle_alpha   90.00
_cell.angle_beta   90.00
_cell.angle_gamma   90.00
#
_symmetry.space_group_name_H-M   'P 1'
#
loop_
_entity.id
_entity.type
_entity.pdbx_description
1 polymer ?
#
loop_
_entity_poly.entity_id
_entity_poly.type
_entity_poly.pdbx_seq_one_letter_code
_entity_poly.pdbx_strand_id
1 'polypeptide(L)' 'PPCGLRSVRVGVGALGLGYPSPETLVFRYCGGGCPAPPTLHALALLAIGEGSPELGLNLGRG' A
#
# COMPACT_ATOMS: atom_id res chain seq x y z
N PRO A 1 -5.28 -3.50 -8.27
CA PRO A 1 -5.81 -4.64 -7.47
C PRO A 1 -6.22 -4.14 -6.09
N PRO A 2 -7.20 -4.78 -5.42
CA PRO A 2 -7.56 -4.40 -4.06
C PRO A 2 -6.37 -4.59 -3.11
N CYS A 3 -6.37 -3.82 -2.03
CA CYS A 3 -5.44 -3.95 -0.92
C CYS A 3 -5.54 -5.37 -0.36
N GLY A 4 -4.40 -6.05 -0.27
CA GLY A 4 -4.34 -7.41 0.21
C GLY A 4 -2.92 -7.82 0.56
N LEU A 5 -2.84 -8.94 1.29
CA LEU A 5 -1.57 -9.53 1.69
C LEU A 5 -0.86 -10.14 0.47
N ARG A 6 0.41 -9.79 0.31
CA ARG A 6 1.31 -10.25 -0.75
C ARG A 6 2.54 -10.89 -0.11
N SER A 7 3.28 -11.65 -0.91
CA SER A 7 4.50 -12.31 -0.46
C SER A 7 5.56 -12.26 -1.56
N VAL A 8 6.81 -12.06 -1.16
CA VAL A 8 7.98 -12.08 -2.05
C VAL A 8 9.13 -12.79 -1.34
N ARG A 9 9.92 -13.58 -2.08
CA ARG A 9 11.18 -14.14 -1.55
C ARG A 9 12.28 -13.09 -1.71
N VAL A 10 12.95 -12.79 -0.62
CA VAL A 10 14.05 -11.80 -0.57
C VAL A 10 15.19 -12.34 0.27
N GLY A 11 16.42 -11.98 -0.10
CA GLY A 11 17.61 -12.25 0.72
C GLY A 11 17.66 -11.32 1.92
N VAL A 12 18.07 -11.82 3.08
CA VAL A 12 18.19 -11.03 4.32
C VAL A 12 19.12 -9.84 4.12
N GLY A 13 20.26 -10.04 3.45
CA GLY A 13 21.21 -8.96 3.15
C GLY A 13 20.65 -7.85 2.25
N ALA A 14 19.61 -8.13 1.47
CA ALA A 14 18.96 -7.15 0.60
C ALA A 14 17.97 -6.24 1.33
N LEU A 15 17.66 -6.50 2.61
CA LEU A 15 16.76 -5.67 3.40
C LEU A 15 17.39 -4.33 3.85
N GLY A 16 18.70 -4.14 3.65
CA GLY A 16 19.37 -2.89 3.99
C GLY A 16 19.55 -2.64 5.50
N LEU A 17 19.44 -3.69 6.33
CA LEU A 17 19.53 -3.60 7.79
C LEU A 17 20.95 -3.80 8.35
N GLY A 18 21.97 -3.90 7.49
CA GLY A 18 23.37 -4.09 7.90
C GLY A 18 23.76 -5.53 8.25
N TYR A 19 22.90 -6.52 7.96
CA TYR A 19 23.20 -7.95 8.18
C TYR A 19 23.65 -8.64 6.89
N PRO A 20 24.94 -8.94 6.69
CA PRO A 20 25.41 -9.69 5.53
C PRO A 20 25.13 -11.20 5.72
N SER A 21 23.89 -11.62 5.48
CA SER A 21 23.46 -13.02 5.56
C SER A 21 23.07 -13.57 4.18
N PRO A 22 23.50 -14.79 3.82
CA PRO A 22 23.08 -15.47 2.59
C PRO A 22 21.68 -16.10 2.67
N GLU A 23 21.03 -16.04 3.84
CA GLU A 23 19.71 -16.62 4.04
C GLU A 23 18.63 -15.87 3.25
N THR A 24 17.60 -16.61 2.85
CA THR A 24 16.41 -16.07 2.16
C THR A 24 15.17 -16.27 3.01
N LEU A 25 14.28 -15.28 3.02
CA LEU A 25 13.01 -15.33 3.73
C LEU A 25 11.83 -14.98 2.82
N VAL A 26 10.63 -15.32 3.28
CA VAL A 26 9.37 -14.88 2.66
C VAL A 26 8.94 -13.59 3.34
N PHE A 27 9.09 -12.47 2.66
CA PHE A 27 8.64 -11.17 3.13
C PHE A 27 7.17 -10.96 2.75
N ARG A 28 6.34 -10.68 3.75
CA ARG A 28 4.91 -10.41 3.57
C ARG A 28 4.64 -8.93 3.71
N TYR A 29 3.84 -8.38 2.80
CA TYR A 29 3.51 -6.96 2.79
C TYR A 29 2.08 -6.75 2.29
N CYS A 30 1.46 -5.62 2.67
CA CYS A 30 0.18 -5.21 2.12
C CYS A 30 0.42 -4.35 0.87
N GLY A 31 -0.38 -4.54 -0.17
CA GLY A 31 -0.31 -3.68 -1.35
C GLY A 31 -1.55 -3.75 -2.25
N GLY A 32 -1.80 -2.67 -2.97
CA GLY A 32 -3.00 -2.45 -3.76
C GLY A 32 -3.79 -1.24 -3.25
N GLY A 33 -4.82 -0.84 -4.01
CA GLY A 33 -5.69 0.28 -3.64
C GLY A 33 -6.75 -0.13 -2.62
N CYS A 34 -7.18 0.80 -1.78
CA CYS A 34 -8.25 0.58 -0.80
C CYS A 34 -9.59 1.09 -1.35
N PRO A 35 -10.46 0.23 -1.94
CA PRO A 35 -11.74 0.66 -2.52
C PRO A 35 -12.82 0.96 -1.46
N ALA A 36 -12.45 1.24 -0.21
CA ALA A 36 -13.39 1.56 0.84
C ALA A 36 -14.01 2.95 0.60
N PRO A 37 -15.28 3.17 1.00
CA PRO A 37 -15.87 4.50 0.94
C PRO A 37 -14.99 5.49 1.72
N PRO A 38 -14.72 6.68 1.15
CA PRO A 38 -13.83 7.64 1.79
C PRO A 38 -14.42 8.08 3.13
N THR A 39 -13.55 8.21 4.14
CA THR A 39 -13.96 8.79 5.42
C THR A 39 -14.27 10.28 5.26
N LEU A 40 -15.00 10.87 6.21
CA LEU A 40 -15.26 12.32 6.20
C LEU A 40 -13.98 13.15 6.16
N HIS A 41 -12.93 12.72 6.86
CA HIS A 41 -11.62 13.37 6.80
C HIS A 41 -11.02 13.31 5.39
N ALA A 42 -11.11 12.15 4.74
CA ALA A 42 -10.58 11.96 3.40
C ALA A 42 -11.35 12.78 2.35
N LEU A 43 -12.68 12.91 2.50
CA LEU A 43 -13.51 13.83 1.72
C LEU A 43 -13.13 15.31 1.95
N ALA A 44 -12.86 15.69 3.20
CA ALA A 44 -12.43 17.04 3.53
C ALA A 44 -11.08 17.39 2.89
N LEU A 45 -10.11 16.47 2.92
CA LEU A 45 -8.82 16.64 2.23
C LEU A 45 -8.99 16.78 0.70
N LEU A 46 -9.87 15.99 0.08
CA LEU A 46 -10.19 16.15 -1.35
C LEU A 46 -10.81 17.52 -1.65
N ALA A 47 -11.72 18.00 -0.80
CA ALA A 47 -12.39 19.28 -0.98
C ALA A 47 -11.41 20.48 -0.92
N ILE A 48 -10.33 20.37 -0.14
CA ILE A 48 -9.29 21.41 -0.03
C ILE A 48 -8.09 21.16 -0.96
N GLY A 49 -8.13 20.12 -1.80
CA GLY A 49 -7.06 19.80 -2.76
C GLY A 49 -5.80 19.17 -2.15
N GLU A 50 -5.85 18.72 -0.89
CA GLU A 50 -4.76 18.01 -0.20
C GLU A 50 -4.91 16.47 -0.29
N GLY A 51 -6.01 15.98 -0.86
CA GLY A 51 -6.26 14.55 -1.02
C GLY A 51 -5.41 13.91 -2.13
N SER A 52 -4.86 12.72 -1.85
CA SER A 52 -4.12 11.93 -2.85
C SER A 52 -5.06 11.36 -3.93
N PRO A 53 -4.65 11.33 -5.22
CA PRO A 53 -5.46 10.82 -6.34
C PRO A 53 -5.84 9.33 -6.22
N GLU A 54 -5.18 8.55 -5.36
CA GLU A 54 -5.56 7.16 -5.10
C GLU A 54 -6.94 7.01 -4.43
N LEU A 55 -7.47 8.08 -3.82
CA LEU A 55 -8.81 8.11 -3.24
C LEU A 55 -9.92 8.39 -4.28
N GLY A 56 -9.55 8.94 -5.45
CA GLY A 56 -10.47 9.38 -6.49
C GLY A 56 -10.88 8.31 -7.50
N LEU A 57 -10.21 7.14 -7.54
CA LEU A 57 -10.48 6.12 -8.56
C LEU A 57 -11.75 5.28 -8.35
N ASN A 58 -12.43 5.40 -7.21
CA ASN A 58 -13.65 4.63 -6.91
C ASN A 58 -14.90 5.50 -6.70
N LEU A 59 -14.85 6.81 -6.96
CA LEU A 59 -16.01 7.70 -6.81
C LEU A 59 -16.98 7.71 -8.01
N GLY A 60 -16.91 6.70 -8.90
CA GLY A 60 -17.70 6.71 -10.13
C GLY A 60 -17.89 5.39 -10.87
N ARG A 61 -17.96 4.22 -10.18
CA ARG A 61 -18.40 2.98 -10.84
C ARG A 61 -19.11 2.01 -9.90
N GLY A 62 -20.44 2.09 -9.87
CA GLY A 62 -21.34 1.15 -9.21
C GLY A 62 -22.27 1.84 -8.22
#